data_AF-A0A3M7SXZ7-F1
#
_entry.id   AF-A0A3M7SXZ7-F1
#
_cell.length_a   1.000
_cell.length_b   1.000
_cell.length_c   1.000
_cell.angle_alpha   90.00
_cell.angle_beta   90.00
_cell.angle_gamma   90.00
#
_symmetry.space_group_name_H-M   'P 1'
#
loop_
_entity.id
_entity.type
_entity.pdbx_description
1 polymer ?
#
loop_
_entity_poly.entity_id
_entity_poly.type
_entity_poly.pdbx_seq_one_letter_code
_entity_poly.pdbx_strand_id
1 'polypeptide(L)'
;MILIVPKFIFFLDPIDNLNLTDCFDTVRIKKNVLKLKPYLYPLTIEFSVSCATIYLIIWYKTSKRDLNWLSLPPKKRNYQEVGVVETPFSNLFIMLDCTKTIKGLLFGILIFVLTILGSIFFFVYRSENPPLAKLITEISEIILLVIAFIITAHAYRRIKKHYEKICLPTNMFDVVLEIFSLGGVFAYNINSLIAVFYDLTHGRVPNEPYLSKEAQPDDDLTNNISLLISASLQLIQSSVQTLFILECLRRYASKNASYARKPGRELITVLLILNICLWIIDTLSGKRYTVKDYLIDYYGTLKWSIINAFSAPIAIFYRFHSSVCLSDIWSGLYYGELEDNFKEKEKRQSSSQYSSVY
;
A
#
# COMPACT_ATOMS: atom_id res chain seq x y z
N MET A 1 13.53 -4.51 -21.90
CA MET A 1 14.12 -3.16 -21.75
C MET A 1 13.89 -2.41 -23.05
N ILE A 2 12.67 -1.90 -23.25
CA ILE A 2 12.31 -1.02 -24.36
C ILE A 2 11.62 0.17 -23.71
N LEU A 3 12.18 1.36 -23.94
CA LEU A 3 11.68 2.65 -23.50
C LEU A 3 10.25 2.86 -24.00
N ILE A 4 9.27 2.81 -23.09
CA ILE A 4 7.97 3.45 -23.29
C ILE A 4 8.01 4.73 -22.47
N VAL A 5 8.67 5.75 -23.02
CA VAL A 5 8.37 7.13 -22.67
C VAL A 5 7.12 7.47 -23.49
N PRO A 6 5.94 7.69 -22.89
CA PRO A 6 4.78 8.07 -23.68
C PRO A 6 5.06 9.45 -24.30
N LYS A 7 5.08 9.49 -25.63
CA LYS A 7 4.99 10.71 -26.44
C LYS A 7 3.77 11.52 -25.99
N PHE A 8 3.97 12.47 -25.09
CA PHE A 8 3.01 13.53 -24.74
C PHE A 8 3.54 14.90 -25.18
N ILE A 9 4.32 14.91 -26.25
CA ILE A 9 4.84 16.11 -26.92
C ILE A 9 4.33 16.02 -28.36
N PHE A 10 3.72 17.10 -28.85
CA PHE A 10 2.96 17.27 -30.11
C PHE A 10 1.45 16.96 -30.05
N PHE A 11 0.71 17.86 -29.40
CA PHE A 11 -0.59 18.32 -29.92
C PHE A 11 -0.35 19.74 -30.48
N LEU A 12 0.11 19.80 -31.73
CA LEU A 12 0.12 21.00 -32.56
C LEU A 12 -0.41 20.55 -33.92
N ASP A 13 -1.73 20.53 -34.08
CA ASP A 13 -2.34 20.58 -35.39
C ASP A 13 -2.64 22.04 -35.75
N PRO A 14 -2.59 22.42 -37.04
CA PRO A 14 -2.76 23.80 -37.50
C PRO A 14 -4.20 24.25 -37.28
N ILE A 15 -4.37 25.45 -36.74
CA ILE A 15 -5.67 26.07 -36.50
C ILE A 15 -6.17 26.64 -37.83
N ASP A 16 -6.95 25.87 -38.58
CA ASP A 16 -7.77 26.41 -39.67
C ASP A 16 -9.25 26.10 -39.38
N ASN A 17 -10.01 27.18 -39.14
CA ASN A 17 -11.48 27.25 -39.08
C ASN A 17 -12.20 26.52 -37.93
N LEU A 18 -12.07 27.02 -36.69
CA LEU A 18 -13.05 26.73 -35.63
C LEU A 18 -13.77 27.99 -35.15
N ASN A 19 -15.09 27.88 -35.05
CA ASN A 19 -15.99 28.90 -34.51
C ASN A 19 -15.53 29.35 -33.12
N LEU A 20 -15.74 30.63 -32.81
CA LEU A 20 -15.26 31.28 -31.58
C LEU A 20 -15.71 30.55 -30.30
N THR A 21 -16.90 29.93 -30.31
CA THR A 21 -17.43 29.09 -29.23
C THR A 21 -16.64 27.80 -29.02
N ASP A 22 -16.24 27.10 -30.09
CA ASP A 22 -15.40 25.90 -29.99
C ASP A 22 -14.00 26.25 -29.48
N CYS A 23 -13.45 27.41 -29.85
CA CYS A 23 -12.18 27.90 -29.31
C CYS A 23 -12.29 28.15 -27.80
N PHE A 24 -13.38 28.78 -27.34
CA PHE A 24 -13.62 29.01 -25.90
C PHE A 24 -13.76 27.71 -25.10
N ASP A 25 -14.53 26.75 -25.60
CA ASP A 25 -14.69 25.45 -24.94
C ASP A 25 -13.39 24.63 -24.98
N THR A 26 -12.64 24.67 -26.09
CA THR A 26 -11.33 24.02 -26.20
C THR A 26 -10.32 24.65 -25.24
N VAL A 27 -10.31 25.97 -25.08
CA VAL A 27 -9.46 26.68 -24.11
C VAL A 27 -9.86 26.36 -22.67
N ARG A 28 -11.16 26.27 -22.38
CA ARG A 28 -11.67 25.92 -21.04
C ARG A 28 -11.39 24.47 -20.67
N ILE A 29 -11.60 23.53 -21.60
CA ILE A 29 -11.26 22.11 -21.45
C ILE A 29 -9.74 21.97 -21.28
N LYS A 30 -8.93 22.60 -22.14
CA LYS A 30 -7.46 22.57 -22.04
C LYS A 30 -6.98 23.11 -20.70
N LYS A 31 -7.55 24.22 -20.21
CA LYS A 31 -7.26 24.78 -18.87
C LYS A 31 -7.64 23.83 -17.74
N ASN A 32 -8.77 23.13 -17.83
CA ASN A 32 -9.20 22.15 -16.83
C ASN A 32 -8.32 20.88 -16.87
N VAL A 33 -7.96 20.39 -18.06
CA VAL A 33 -7.05 19.25 -18.24
C VAL A 33 -5.64 19.57 -17.72
N LEU A 34 -5.13 20.77 -17.97
CA LEU A 34 -3.85 21.25 -17.43
C LEU A 34 -3.85 21.31 -15.89
N LYS A 35 -5.00 21.62 -15.26
CA LYS A 35 -5.15 21.56 -13.79
C LYS A 35 -5.12 20.13 -13.23
N LEU A 36 -5.54 19.14 -14.01
CA LEU A 36 -5.56 17.72 -13.63
C LEU A 36 -4.21 17.02 -13.86
N LYS A 37 -3.40 17.51 -14.79
CA LYS A 37 -2.12 16.92 -15.20
C LYS A 37 -1.17 16.56 -14.03
N PRO A 38 -0.98 17.39 -12.99
CA PRO A 38 -0.09 17.07 -11.87
C PRO A 38 -0.55 15.85 -11.05
N TYR A 39 -1.84 15.54 -11.06
CA TYR A 39 -2.43 14.40 -10.33
C TYR A 39 -2.41 13.13 -11.18
N LEU A 40 -2.68 13.26 -12.48
CA LEU A 40 -2.73 12.14 -13.40
C LEU A 40 -1.34 11.58 -13.73
N TYR A 41 -0.31 12.43 -13.75
CA TYR A 41 1.05 11.99 -14.11
C TYR A 41 1.62 10.94 -13.13
N PRO A 42 1.66 11.16 -11.81
CA PRO A 42 2.12 10.14 -10.85
C PRO A 42 1.22 8.91 -10.82
N LEU A 43 -0.10 9.09 -10.95
CA LEU A 43 -1.06 7.98 -11.02
C LEU A 43 -0.78 7.07 -12.24
N THR A 44 -0.38 7.66 -13.37
CA THR A 44 -0.01 6.93 -14.58
C THR A 44 1.27 6.13 -14.36
N ILE A 45 2.24 6.70 -13.64
CA ILE A 45 3.49 5.99 -13.26
C ILE A 45 3.16 4.81 -12.35
N GLU A 46 2.34 5.00 -11.31
CA GLU A 46 1.91 3.92 -10.40
C GLU A 46 1.16 2.82 -11.11
N PHE A 47 0.23 3.18 -11.99
CA PHE A 47 -0.49 2.23 -12.82
C PHE A 47 0.49 1.41 -13.68
N SER A 48 1.45 2.09 -14.32
CA SER A 48 2.46 1.42 -15.17
C SER A 48 3.34 0.45 -14.38
N VAL A 49 3.80 0.84 -13.18
CA VAL A 49 4.61 -0.01 -12.28
C VAL A 49 3.80 -1.21 -11.78
N SER A 50 2.53 -0.99 -11.42
CA SER A 50 1.62 -2.04 -10.97
C SER A 50 1.34 -3.05 -12.09
N CYS A 51 1.05 -2.58 -13.30
CA CYS A 51 0.86 -3.41 -14.48
C CYS A 51 2.13 -4.20 -14.84
N ALA A 52 3.30 -3.58 -14.83
CA ALA A 52 4.57 -4.26 -15.08
C ALA A 52 4.81 -5.39 -14.06
N THR A 53 4.51 -5.12 -12.79
CA THR A 53 4.61 -6.12 -11.71
C THR A 53 3.68 -7.30 -11.94
N ILE A 54 2.40 -7.05 -12.25
CA ILE A 54 1.42 -8.09 -12.56
C ILE A 54 1.85 -8.91 -13.79
N TYR A 55 2.33 -8.23 -14.84
CA TYR A 55 2.79 -8.90 -16.05
C TYR A 55 3.99 -9.81 -15.78
N LEU A 56 4.96 -9.36 -14.97
CA LEU A 56 6.10 -10.18 -14.54
C LEU A 56 5.65 -11.41 -13.74
N ILE A 57 4.65 -11.26 -12.88
CA ILE A 57 4.07 -12.40 -12.13
C ILE A 57 3.45 -13.42 -13.10
N ILE A 58 2.63 -12.95 -14.04
CA ILE A 58 1.95 -13.80 -15.03
C ILE A 58 2.97 -14.51 -15.90
N TRP A 59 3.97 -13.77 -16.41
CA TRP A 59 5.06 -14.31 -17.22
C TRP A 59 5.82 -15.40 -16.48
N TYR A 60 6.27 -15.12 -15.25
CA TYR A 60 7.03 -16.07 -14.45
C TYR A 60 6.23 -17.33 -14.11
N LYS A 61 4.97 -17.18 -13.71
CA LYS A 61 4.07 -18.31 -13.40
C LYS A 61 3.71 -19.14 -14.64
N THR A 62 3.69 -18.53 -15.82
CA THR A 62 3.39 -19.23 -17.08
C THR A 62 4.64 -19.93 -17.62
N SER A 63 5.80 -19.27 -17.60
CA SER A 63 7.08 -19.83 -18.03
C SER A 63 7.54 -21.04 -17.20
N LYS A 64 7.19 -21.09 -15.91
CA LYS A 64 7.47 -22.27 -15.07
C LYS A 64 6.59 -23.50 -15.35
N ARG A 65 5.47 -23.38 -16.07
CA ARG A 65 4.69 -24.55 -16.49
C ARG A 65 5.43 -25.41 -17.50
N ASP A 66 6.40 -24.82 -18.22
CA ASP A 66 7.25 -25.53 -19.19
C ASP A 66 8.49 -26.19 -18.55
N LEU A 67 8.78 -25.91 -17.27
CA LEU A 67 9.91 -26.47 -16.50
C LEU A 67 9.46 -27.46 -15.41
N ASN A 68 8.38 -28.20 -15.68
CA ASN A 68 7.68 -29.06 -14.73
C ASN A 68 8.43 -30.34 -14.29
N TRP A 69 9.68 -30.58 -14.71
CA TRP A 69 10.43 -31.77 -14.29
C TRP A 69 11.36 -31.55 -13.09
N LEU A 70 11.64 -30.30 -12.67
CA LEU A 70 12.50 -30.01 -11.51
C LEU A 70 11.75 -29.35 -10.32
N SER A 71 10.44 -29.17 -10.45
CA SER A 71 9.60 -28.69 -9.36
C SER A 71 8.76 -29.86 -8.85
N LEU A 72 8.89 -30.19 -7.57
CA LEU A 72 7.98 -31.07 -6.84
C LEU A 72 6.52 -30.74 -7.21
N PRO A 73 5.63 -31.75 -7.27
CA PRO A 73 4.32 -31.63 -7.87
C PRO A 73 3.55 -30.44 -7.28
N PRO A 74 2.74 -29.73 -8.10
CA PRO A 74 1.87 -28.69 -7.59
C PRO A 74 1.06 -29.26 -6.43
N LYS A 75 0.80 -28.43 -5.40
CA LYS A 75 -0.20 -28.71 -4.36
C LYS A 75 -1.42 -29.31 -5.07
N LYS A 76 -1.59 -30.63 -4.99
CA LYS A 76 -2.80 -31.27 -5.49
C LYS A 76 -3.93 -30.70 -4.63
N ARG A 77 -4.70 -29.77 -5.20
CA ARG A 77 -6.09 -29.59 -4.82
C ARG A 77 -6.75 -30.91 -5.22
N ASN A 78 -6.72 -31.89 -4.32
CA ASN A 78 -7.52 -33.10 -4.47
C ASN A 78 -8.98 -32.68 -4.29
N TYR A 79 -9.61 -32.19 -5.36
CA TYR A 79 -11.01 -32.49 -5.56
C TYR A 79 -11.03 -33.94 -6.02
N GLN A 80 -11.14 -34.87 -5.07
CA GLN A 80 -11.66 -36.18 -5.41
C GLN A 80 -13.13 -35.97 -5.76
N GLU A 81 -13.45 -36.22 -7.03
CA GLU A 81 -14.81 -36.38 -7.53
C GLU A 81 -15.50 -37.47 -6.71
N VAL A 82 -16.28 -37.06 -5.71
CA VAL A 82 -17.32 -37.91 -5.11
C VAL A 82 -18.56 -37.03 -5.00
N GLY A 83 -19.47 -37.21 -5.97
CA GLY A 83 -20.87 -36.75 -5.91
C GLY A 83 -21.07 -35.27 -5.59
N VAL A 84 -20.74 -34.40 -6.56
CA VAL A 84 -21.17 -33.00 -6.51
C VAL A 84 -22.68 -32.96 -6.70
N VAL A 85 -23.43 -32.75 -5.62
CA VAL A 85 -24.70 -32.03 -5.73
C VAL A 85 -24.34 -30.63 -6.17
N GLU A 86 -24.59 -30.32 -7.44
CA GLU A 86 -24.41 -29.00 -8.01
C GLU A 86 -25.29 -27.98 -7.26
N THR A 87 -24.69 -27.25 -6.32
CA THR A 87 -25.23 -25.96 -5.90
C THR A 87 -24.33 -24.88 -6.53
N PRO A 88 -24.81 -24.15 -7.55
CA PRO A 88 -23.97 -23.22 -8.31
C PRO A 88 -23.85 -21.88 -7.59
N PHE A 89 -23.38 -21.82 -6.33
CA PHE A 89 -23.18 -20.53 -5.62
C PHE A 89 -22.16 -20.55 -4.46
N SER A 90 -21.39 -21.62 -4.26
CA SER A 90 -20.59 -21.80 -3.03
C SER A 90 -19.16 -21.24 -3.06
N ASN A 91 -18.69 -20.64 -4.17
CA ASN A 91 -17.37 -19.97 -4.22
C ASN A 91 -17.39 -18.51 -3.72
N LEU A 92 -18.57 -17.94 -3.44
CA LEU A 92 -18.73 -16.59 -2.87
C LEU A 92 -18.99 -16.62 -1.35
N PHE A 93 -19.23 -17.81 -0.78
CA PHE A 93 -19.65 -18.01 0.60
C PHE A 93 -18.59 -18.74 1.45
N ILE A 94 -17.30 -18.38 1.28
CA ILE A 94 -16.40 -18.44 2.43
C ILE A 94 -16.97 -17.42 3.39
N MET A 95 -17.80 -17.87 4.33
CA MET A 95 -18.45 -17.00 5.29
C MET A 95 -17.42 -16.03 5.85
N LEU A 96 -17.64 -14.75 5.55
CA LEU A 96 -17.13 -13.60 6.23
C LEU A 96 -17.55 -13.73 7.70
N ASP A 97 -16.86 -14.60 8.42
CA ASP A 97 -17.00 -14.82 9.86
C ASP A 97 -16.37 -13.60 10.55
N CYS A 98 -17.04 -12.45 10.37
CA CYS A 98 -16.64 -11.14 10.85
C CYS A 98 -16.86 -10.99 12.35
N THR A 99 -17.51 -11.96 12.99
CA THR A 99 -17.79 -11.98 14.43
C THR A 99 -16.51 -11.77 15.27
N LYS A 100 -15.37 -12.26 14.79
CA LYS A 100 -14.05 -12.13 15.46
C LYS A 100 -13.20 -10.97 14.94
N THR A 101 -13.77 -10.19 14.03
CA THR A 101 -13.15 -9.05 13.35
C THR A 101 -13.90 -7.75 13.62
N ILE A 102 -15.14 -7.80 14.10
CA ILE A 102 -16.08 -6.67 14.17
C ILE A 102 -15.52 -5.45 14.92
N LYS A 103 -14.79 -5.67 16.03
CA LYS A 103 -14.14 -4.59 16.78
C LYS A 103 -13.07 -3.88 15.94
N GLY A 104 -12.22 -4.66 15.29
CA GLY A 104 -11.18 -4.14 14.40
C GLY A 104 -11.76 -3.49 13.14
N LEU A 105 -12.83 -4.05 12.58
CA LEU A 105 -13.51 -3.48 11.42
C LEU A 105 -14.16 -2.14 11.75
N LEU A 106 -14.91 -2.03 12.85
CA LEU A 106 -15.54 -0.77 13.26
C LEU A 106 -14.50 0.32 13.52
N PHE A 107 -13.43 -0.02 14.25
CA PHE A 107 -12.34 0.91 14.50
C PHE A 107 -11.63 1.33 13.21
N GLY A 108 -11.38 0.39 12.30
CA GLY A 108 -10.80 0.67 11.00
C GLY A 108 -11.70 1.54 10.12
N ILE A 109 -13.01 1.27 10.07
CA ILE A 109 -13.98 2.09 9.32
C ILE A 109 -14.00 3.52 9.86
N LEU A 110 -13.95 3.71 11.18
CA LEU A 110 -13.86 5.04 11.77
C LEU A 110 -12.60 5.78 11.28
N ILE A 111 -11.43 5.13 11.33
CA ILE A 111 -10.18 5.70 10.82
C ILE A 111 -10.28 6.02 9.32
N PHE A 112 -10.89 5.13 8.54
CA PHE A 112 -11.07 5.31 7.11
C PHE A 112 -11.94 6.53 6.80
N VAL A 113 -13.09 6.67 7.47
CA VAL A 113 -13.97 7.83 7.30
C VAL A 113 -13.24 9.13 7.67
N LEU A 114 -12.52 9.15 8.80
CA LEU A 114 -11.74 10.32 9.21
C LEU A 114 -10.64 10.66 8.20
N THR A 115 -10.00 9.65 7.62
CA THR A 115 -8.98 9.84 6.57
C THR A 115 -9.59 10.46 5.32
N ILE A 116 -10.74 9.95 4.86
CA ILE A 116 -11.44 10.52 3.70
C ILE A 116 -11.86 11.97 3.96
N LEU A 117 -12.41 12.26 5.14
CA LEU A 117 -12.76 13.64 5.52
C LEU A 117 -11.53 14.56 5.53
N GLY A 118 -10.41 14.10 6.09
CA GLY A 118 -9.13 14.83 6.06
C GLY A 118 -8.65 15.10 4.63
N SER A 119 -8.71 14.10 3.75
CA SER A 119 -8.36 14.27 2.32
C SER A 119 -9.29 15.25 1.60
N ILE A 120 -10.59 15.25 1.89
CA ILE A 120 -11.54 16.23 1.34
C ILE A 120 -11.17 17.64 1.79
N PHE A 121 -10.92 17.85 3.09
CA PHE A 121 -10.51 19.16 3.60
C PHE A 121 -9.20 19.63 2.96
N PHE A 122 -8.23 18.74 2.76
CA PHE A 122 -7.03 19.06 2.00
C PHE A 122 -7.38 19.62 0.61
N PHE A 123 -8.25 18.97 -0.16
CA PHE A 123 -8.63 19.45 -1.49
C PHE A 123 -9.38 20.79 -1.49
N VAL A 124 -10.19 21.04 -0.45
CA VAL A 124 -10.91 22.31 -0.27
C VAL A 124 -9.93 23.44 0.05
N TYR A 125 -9.08 23.24 1.06
CA TYR A 125 -8.20 24.30 1.56
C TYR A 125 -6.94 24.50 0.74
N ARG A 126 -6.54 23.59 -0.16
CA ARG A 126 -5.29 23.72 -0.93
C ARG A 126 -5.19 25.00 -1.77
N SER A 127 -6.31 25.58 -2.19
CA SER A 127 -6.33 26.83 -2.98
C SER A 127 -6.59 28.07 -2.13
N GLU A 128 -7.33 27.92 -1.04
CA GLU A 128 -7.71 29.04 -0.17
C GLU A 128 -6.69 29.28 0.94
N ASN A 129 -6.24 28.22 1.61
CA ASN A 129 -5.26 28.26 2.69
C ASN A 129 -4.28 27.07 2.60
N PRO A 130 -3.24 27.18 1.76
CA PRO A 130 -2.25 26.12 1.56
C PRO A 130 -1.51 25.66 2.83
N PRO A 131 -1.09 26.56 3.76
CA PRO A 131 -0.48 26.15 5.03
C PRO A 131 -1.40 25.25 5.86
N LEU A 132 -2.69 25.58 5.96
CA LEU A 132 -3.65 24.77 6.69
C LEU A 132 -3.85 23.40 6.04
N ALA A 133 -3.94 23.35 4.71
CA ALA A 133 -4.08 22.07 3.97
C ALA A 133 -2.86 21.16 4.18
N LYS A 134 -1.65 21.74 4.19
CA LYS A 134 -0.40 21.04 4.52
C LYS A 134 -0.45 20.48 5.94
N LEU A 135 -0.79 21.32 6.92
CA LEU A 135 -0.85 20.94 8.33
C LEU A 135 -1.83 19.78 8.58
N ILE A 136 -3.04 19.84 8.00
CA ILE A 136 -4.04 18.77 8.11
C ILE A 136 -3.48 17.44 7.59
N THR A 137 -2.78 17.48 6.46
CA THR A 137 -2.21 16.28 5.83
C THR A 137 -1.06 15.71 6.66
N GLU A 138 -0.12 16.54 7.11
CA GLU A 138 1.04 16.11 7.91
C GLU A 138 0.61 15.53 9.26
N ILE A 139 -0.32 16.20 9.97
CA ILE A 139 -0.85 15.69 11.25
C ILE A 139 -1.58 14.36 11.04
N SER A 140 -2.43 14.26 10.01
CA SER A 140 -3.18 13.03 9.72
C SER A 140 -2.24 11.87 9.41
N GLU A 141 -1.18 12.11 8.63
CA GLU A 141 -0.16 11.11 8.32
C GLU A 141 0.56 10.64 9.59
N ILE A 142 1.04 11.56 10.43
CA ILE A 142 1.74 11.23 11.68
C ILE A 142 0.84 10.40 12.60
N ILE A 143 -0.42 10.81 12.79
CA ILE A 143 -1.38 10.07 13.63
C ILE A 143 -1.57 8.64 13.10
N LEU A 144 -1.80 8.48 11.79
CA LEU A 144 -1.99 7.16 11.19
C LEU A 144 -0.74 6.28 11.34
N LEU A 145 0.46 6.85 11.16
CA LEU A 145 1.72 6.13 11.32
C LEU A 145 1.94 5.68 12.77
N VAL A 146 1.66 6.53 13.76
CA VAL A 146 1.76 6.17 15.19
C VAL A 146 0.80 5.02 15.52
N ILE A 147 -0.47 5.13 15.09
CA ILE A 147 -1.46 4.07 15.29
C ILE A 147 -0.98 2.77 14.61
N ALA A 148 -0.52 2.85 13.35
CA ALA A 148 -0.02 1.69 12.61
C ALA A 148 1.18 1.03 13.29
N PHE A 149 2.10 1.81 13.86
CA PHE A 149 3.22 1.29 14.63
C PHE A 149 2.75 0.52 15.88
N ILE A 150 1.84 1.10 16.66
CA ILE A 150 1.29 0.46 17.88
C ILE A 150 0.56 -0.83 17.52
N ILE A 151 -0.30 -0.80 16.50
CA ILE A 151 -1.07 -1.97 16.05
C ILE A 151 -0.12 -3.06 15.52
N THR A 152 0.89 -2.70 14.74
CA THR A 152 1.91 -3.64 14.24
C THR A 152 2.65 -4.31 15.38
N ALA A 153 3.12 -3.54 16.37
CA ALA A 153 3.83 -4.08 17.53
C ALA A 153 2.93 -5.01 18.36
N HIS A 154 1.66 -4.65 18.55
CA HIS A 154 0.68 -5.51 19.22
C HIS A 154 0.40 -6.79 18.42
N ALA A 155 0.17 -6.67 17.11
CA ALA A 155 -0.08 -7.80 16.22
C ALA A 155 1.12 -8.76 16.22
N TYR A 156 2.35 -8.25 16.12
CA TYR A 156 3.56 -9.05 16.17
C TYR A 156 3.65 -9.88 17.45
N ARG A 157 3.46 -9.25 18.62
CA ARG A 157 3.48 -9.96 19.92
C ARG A 157 2.37 -11.01 20.00
N ARG A 158 1.17 -10.66 19.54
CA ARG A 158 -0.01 -11.55 19.58
C ARG A 158 0.19 -12.77 18.69
N ILE A 159 0.69 -12.58 17.47
CA ILE A 159 0.91 -13.65 16.50
C ILE A 159 2.10 -14.52 16.92
N LYS A 160 3.23 -13.93 17.31
CA LYS A 160 4.40 -14.68 17.79
C LYS A 160 4.07 -15.61 18.96
N LYS A 161 3.13 -15.22 19.83
CA LYS A 161 2.68 -16.02 20.98
C LYS A 161 1.79 -17.21 20.62
N HIS A 162 0.98 -17.14 19.55
CA HIS A 162 -0.08 -18.14 19.28
C HIS A 162 0.15 -18.98 18.02
N TYR A 163 1.08 -18.59 17.15
CA TYR A 163 1.31 -19.22 15.85
C TYR A 163 2.75 -19.71 15.77
N GLU A 164 2.93 -20.95 15.32
CA GLU A 164 4.26 -21.53 15.15
C GLU A 164 4.81 -21.19 13.77
N LYS A 165 6.13 -21.16 13.68
CA LYS A 165 6.84 -20.89 12.43
C LYS A 165 6.97 -22.20 11.67
N ILE A 166 6.50 -22.24 10.43
CA ILE A 166 6.63 -23.41 9.56
C ILE A 166 7.34 -22.94 8.29
N CYS A 167 8.40 -23.66 7.90
CA CYS A 167 9.14 -23.40 6.66
C CYS A 167 8.38 -23.94 5.44
N LEU A 168 7.15 -23.46 5.25
CA LEU A 168 6.41 -23.67 3.99
C LEU A 168 6.99 -22.77 2.91
N PRO A 169 6.91 -23.17 1.63
CA PRO A 169 7.33 -22.31 0.52
C PRO A 169 6.45 -21.06 0.50
N THR A 170 7.00 -19.95 0.99
CA THR A 170 6.39 -18.62 0.83
C THR A 170 6.40 -18.23 -0.63
N ASN A 171 5.38 -17.50 -1.08
CA ASN A 171 5.41 -16.90 -2.41
C ASN A 171 6.56 -15.90 -2.47
N MET A 172 7.68 -16.29 -3.07
CA MET A 172 8.90 -15.48 -3.14
C MET A 172 8.66 -14.15 -3.84
N PHE A 173 7.64 -14.07 -4.70
CA PHE A 173 7.24 -12.82 -5.33
C PHE A 173 6.78 -11.78 -4.32
N ASP A 174 5.91 -12.16 -3.37
CA ASP A 174 5.38 -11.20 -2.39
C ASP A 174 6.48 -10.66 -1.49
N VAL A 175 7.46 -11.51 -1.16
CA VAL A 175 8.68 -11.13 -0.41
C VAL A 175 9.54 -10.15 -1.22
N VAL A 176 9.80 -10.44 -2.49
CA VAL A 176 10.64 -9.57 -3.34
C VAL A 176 9.97 -8.22 -3.58
N LEU A 177 8.67 -8.20 -3.88
CA LEU A 177 7.90 -6.97 -4.09
C LEU A 177 7.82 -6.12 -2.82
N GLU A 178 7.62 -6.75 -1.66
CA GLU A 178 7.59 -6.06 -0.36
C GLU A 178 8.97 -5.41 -0.06
N ILE A 179 10.08 -6.12 -0.28
CA ILE A 179 11.43 -5.55 -0.08
C ILE A 179 11.75 -4.46 -1.10
N PHE A 180 11.39 -4.68 -2.38
CA PHE A 180 11.60 -3.69 -3.44
C PHE A 180 10.85 -2.39 -3.14
N SER A 181 9.58 -2.51 -2.74
CA SER A 181 8.73 -1.36 -2.46
C SER A 181 9.15 -0.62 -1.18
N LEU A 182 9.65 -1.33 -0.17
CA LEU A 182 10.32 -0.72 0.99
C LEU A 182 11.52 0.15 0.57
N GLY A 183 12.26 -0.26 -0.46
CA GLY A 183 13.34 0.54 -1.04
C GLY A 183 12.89 1.93 -1.51
N GLY A 184 11.68 2.05 -2.08
CA GLY A 184 11.11 3.35 -2.46
C GLY A 184 10.80 4.24 -1.26
N VAL A 185 10.25 3.65 -0.18
CA VAL A 185 10.02 4.36 1.08
C VAL A 185 11.32 4.92 1.63
N PHE A 186 12.39 4.12 1.63
CA PHE A 186 13.71 4.54 2.09
C PHE A 186 14.28 5.63 1.20
N ALA A 187 14.24 5.46 -0.12
CA ALA A 187 14.75 6.44 -1.06
C ALA A 187 14.07 7.82 -0.87
N TYR A 188 12.74 7.86 -0.74
CA TYR A 188 12.02 9.11 -0.54
C TYR A 188 12.37 9.78 0.80
N ASN A 189 12.31 9.02 1.89
CA ASN A 189 12.45 9.57 3.24
C ASN A 189 13.90 9.91 3.59
N ILE A 190 14.89 9.14 3.14
CA ILE A 190 16.31 9.47 3.36
C ILE A 190 16.71 10.75 2.62
N ASN A 191 16.30 10.92 1.37
CA ASN A 191 16.56 12.18 0.64
C ASN A 191 15.87 13.37 1.33
N SER A 192 14.69 13.15 1.91
CA SER A 192 14.01 14.18 2.71
C SER A 192 14.78 14.54 3.98
N LEU A 193 15.32 13.55 4.70
CA LEU A 193 16.15 13.77 5.88
C LEU A 193 17.46 14.50 5.56
N ILE A 194 18.11 14.15 4.45
CA ILE A 194 19.35 14.80 4.00
C ILE A 194 19.11 16.29 3.76
N ALA A 195 18.03 16.64 3.05
CA ALA A 195 17.70 18.02 2.76
C ALA A 195 17.40 18.83 4.03
N VAL A 196 16.66 18.28 4.99
CA VAL A 196 16.39 18.93 6.29
C VAL A 196 17.66 19.10 7.10
N PHE A 197 18.49 18.07 7.17
CA PHE A 197 19.74 18.13 7.92
C PHE A 197 20.68 19.20 7.34
N TYR A 198 20.73 19.33 6.01
CA TYR A 198 21.51 20.38 5.36
C TYR A 198 20.98 21.77 5.71
N ASP A 199 19.67 21.99 5.59
CA ASP A 199 19.02 23.27 5.90
C ASP A 199 19.25 23.69 7.37
N LEU A 200 19.13 22.76 8.31
CA LEU A 200 19.38 23.00 9.74
C LEU A 200 20.84 23.32 10.07
N THR A 201 21.80 22.81 9.29
CA THR A 201 23.24 22.93 9.60
C THR A 201 23.91 24.11 8.89
N HIS A 202 23.50 24.42 7.67
CA HIS A 202 24.14 25.45 6.85
C HIS A 202 23.27 26.72 6.70
N GLY A 203 22.00 26.67 7.13
CA GLY A 203 20.99 27.68 6.80
C GLY A 203 20.64 27.66 5.31
N ARG A 204 19.54 28.31 4.92
CA ARG A 204 19.21 28.45 3.49
C ARG A 204 20.33 29.15 2.75
N VAL A 205 20.93 28.47 1.77
CA VAL A 205 21.84 29.09 0.80
C VAL A 205 20.99 29.91 -0.17
N PRO A 206 21.17 31.25 -0.26
CA PRO A 206 20.32 32.12 -1.08
C PRO A 206 20.74 32.08 -2.56
N ASN A 207 20.70 30.91 -3.20
CA ASN A 207 21.17 30.77 -4.58
C ASN A 207 20.07 30.16 -5.48
N GLU A 208 18.99 30.91 -5.68
CA GLU A 208 18.22 31.05 -6.94
C GLU A 208 16.92 31.85 -6.68
N PRO A 209 16.63 32.94 -7.40
CA PRO A 209 15.51 33.85 -7.12
C PRO A 209 14.17 33.33 -7.66
N TYR A 210 13.84 32.06 -7.44
CA TYR A 210 12.52 31.54 -7.78
C TYR A 210 11.59 31.55 -6.56
N LEU A 211 10.89 32.69 -6.43
CA LEU A 211 9.63 32.81 -5.71
C LEU A 211 9.69 32.58 -4.19
N SER A 212 10.65 33.19 -3.50
CA SER A 212 10.54 33.37 -2.05
C SER A 212 9.35 34.30 -1.74
N LYS A 213 8.16 33.73 -1.57
CA LYS A 213 7.17 34.35 -0.68
C LYS A 213 7.89 34.53 0.66
N GLU A 214 7.79 35.71 1.24
CA GLU A 214 8.26 36.00 2.60
C GLU A 214 7.65 34.97 3.56
N ALA A 215 8.37 33.88 3.79
CA ALA A 215 8.04 32.91 4.82
C ALA A 215 8.53 33.51 6.14
N GLN A 216 7.62 33.65 7.10
CA GLN A 216 8.01 34.08 8.44
C GLN A 216 9.00 33.06 9.02
N PRO A 217 10.08 33.52 9.68
CA PRO A 217 11.15 32.65 10.19
C PRO A 217 10.66 31.57 11.19
N ASP A 218 9.53 31.79 11.86
CA ASP A 218 8.95 30.85 12.83
C ASP A 218 8.29 29.62 12.17
N ASP A 219 7.84 29.74 10.92
CA ASP A 219 7.19 28.66 10.19
C ASP A 219 8.19 27.63 9.64
N ASP A 220 9.40 28.05 9.30
CA ASP A 220 10.41 27.18 8.67
C ASP A 220 10.96 26.12 9.64
N LEU A 221 11.26 26.50 10.88
CA LEU A 221 11.74 25.55 11.89
C LEU A 221 10.69 24.49 12.21
N THR A 222 9.42 24.91 12.35
CA THR A 222 8.29 24.02 12.63
C THR A 222 8.09 23.03 11.48
N ASN A 223 8.21 23.49 10.24
CA ASN A 223 8.13 22.66 9.04
C ASN A 223 9.26 21.62 8.96
N ASN A 224 10.50 22.02 9.28
CA ASN A 224 11.66 21.14 9.29
C ASN A 224 11.53 20.04 10.35
N ILE A 225 11.07 20.40 11.56
CA ILE A 225 10.82 19.45 12.64
C ILE A 225 9.68 18.48 12.28
N SER A 226 8.55 18.99 11.76
CA SER A 226 7.41 18.16 11.33
C SER A 226 7.84 17.09 10.32
N LEU A 227 8.63 17.51 9.34
CA LEU A 227 9.16 16.60 8.34
C LEU A 227 10.17 15.60 8.89
N LEU A 228 11.10 16.03 9.75
CA LEU A 228 12.07 15.15 10.39
C LEU A 228 11.34 14.01 11.13
N ILE A 229 10.29 14.38 11.87
CA ILE A 229 9.41 13.45 12.59
C ILE A 229 8.70 12.53 11.62
N SER A 230 8.00 13.07 10.60
CA SER A 230 7.27 12.23 9.62
C SER A 230 8.19 11.27 8.89
N ALA A 231 9.32 11.75 8.36
CA ALA A 231 10.26 10.91 7.60
C ALA A 231 10.86 9.80 8.45
N SER A 232 11.25 10.12 9.69
CA SER A 232 11.77 9.14 10.65
C SER A 232 10.70 8.12 11.03
N LEU A 233 9.47 8.57 11.29
CA LEU A 233 8.36 7.69 11.63
C LEU A 233 7.97 6.78 10.46
N GLN A 234 8.00 7.28 9.21
CA GLN A 234 7.78 6.47 8.00
C GLN A 234 8.82 5.36 7.86
N LEU A 235 10.11 5.68 8.07
CA LEU A 235 11.19 4.69 8.01
C LEU A 235 11.03 3.62 9.09
N ILE A 236 10.79 4.02 10.34
CA ILE A 236 10.65 3.10 11.48
C ILE A 236 9.39 2.24 11.30
N GLN A 237 8.24 2.84 11.02
CA GLN A 237 6.97 2.14 10.91
C GLN A 237 6.99 1.14 9.75
N SER A 238 7.47 1.54 8.56
CA SER A 238 7.52 0.66 7.39
C SER A 238 8.52 -0.48 7.60
N SER A 239 9.67 -0.22 8.25
CA SER A 239 10.62 -1.28 8.58
C SER A 239 10.03 -2.33 9.52
N VAL A 240 9.39 -1.89 10.62
CA VAL A 240 8.77 -2.80 11.59
C VAL A 240 7.60 -3.56 10.98
N GLN A 241 6.80 -2.92 10.13
CA GLN A 241 5.70 -3.56 9.43
C GLN A 241 6.19 -4.60 8.42
N THR A 242 7.22 -4.31 7.64
CA THR A 242 7.78 -5.29 6.70
C THR A 242 8.37 -6.49 7.43
N LEU A 243 9.11 -6.29 8.52
CA LEU A 243 9.58 -7.40 9.35
C LEU A 243 8.41 -8.25 9.89
N PHE A 244 7.33 -7.61 10.32
CA PHE A 244 6.11 -8.29 10.75
C PHE A 244 5.48 -9.10 9.61
N ILE A 245 5.32 -8.53 8.41
CA ILE A 245 4.74 -9.20 7.24
C ILE A 245 5.59 -10.40 6.85
N LEU A 246 6.90 -10.23 6.69
CA LEU A 246 7.83 -11.31 6.30
C LEU A 246 7.83 -12.47 7.30
N GLU A 247 7.70 -12.16 8.60
CA GLU A 247 7.60 -13.18 9.63
C GLU A 247 6.23 -13.87 9.62
N CYS A 248 5.14 -13.15 9.39
CA CYS A 248 3.78 -13.71 9.36
C CYS A 248 3.51 -14.57 8.12
N LEU A 249 4.08 -14.23 6.96
CA LEU A 249 4.01 -15.06 5.75
C LEU A 249 4.58 -16.48 5.96
N ARG A 250 5.40 -16.68 7.01
CA ARG A 250 6.03 -17.96 7.38
C ARG A 250 5.36 -18.64 8.58
N ARG A 251 4.19 -18.19 9.03
CA ARG A 251 3.51 -18.70 10.23
C ARG A 251 2.12 -19.23 9.89
N TYR A 252 1.72 -20.26 10.62
CA TYR A 252 0.39 -20.86 10.56
C TYR A 252 -0.06 -21.25 11.98
N ALA A 253 -1.36 -21.41 12.18
CA ALA A 253 -1.87 -21.81 13.49
C ALA A 253 -1.57 -23.30 13.75
N SER A 254 -1.08 -23.60 14.95
CA SER A 254 -0.51 -24.92 15.32
C SER A 254 -1.45 -25.80 16.17
N LYS A 255 -2.49 -25.23 16.83
CA LYS A 255 -3.32 -25.97 17.79
C LYS A 255 -4.83 -25.75 17.63
N ASN A 256 -5.58 -26.86 17.72
CA ASN A 256 -7.05 -26.97 17.57
C ASN A 256 -7.84 -25.91 18.36
N ALA A 257 -7.42 -25.60 19.59
CA ALA A 257 -8.10 -24.63 20.46
C ALA A 257 -7.83 -23.14 20.11
N SER A 258 -6.69 -22.83 19.46
CA SER A 258 -6.36 -21.45 19.04
C SER A 258 -7.13 -21.02 17.79
N TYR A 259 -7.57 -21.97 16.93
CA TYR A 259 -8.29 -21.66 15.70
C TYR A 259 -9.66 -21.04 15.98
N ALA A 260 -10.38 -21.50 17.02
CA ALA A 260 -11.68 -20.97 17.37
C ALA A 260 -11.62 -19.51 17.85
N ARG A 261 -10.52 -19.02 18.43
CA ARG A 261 -10.44 -17.63 18.94
C ARG A 261 -9.90 -16.64 17.91
N LYS A 262 -9.28 -17.12 16.82
CA LYS A 262 -8.62 -16.32 15.77
C LYS A 262 -7.79 -15.14 16.31
N PRO A 263 -6.80 -15.39 17.20
CA PRO A 263 -6.12 -14.34 17.96
C PRO A 263 -5.34 -13.40 17.04
N GLY A 264 -5.64 -12.11 17.12
CA GLY A 264 -4.97 -11.07 16.31
C GLY A 264 -5.64 -10.78 14.96
N ARG A 265 -6.71 -11.50 14.59
CA ARG A 265 -7.47 -11.22 13.35
C ARG A 265 -7.96 -9.78 13.28
N GLU A 266 -8.50 -9.26 14.37
CA GLU A 266 -8.94 -7.86 14.49
C GLU A 266 -7.79 -6.86 14.26
N LEU A 267 -6.58 -7.16 14.77
CA LEU A 267 -5.42 -6.29 14.60
C LEU A 267 -4.93 -6.26 13.15
N ILE A 268 -4.93 -7.43 12.49
CA ILE A 268 -4.57 -7.53 11.06
C ILE A 268 -5.59 -6.75 10.21
N THR A 269 -6.88 -6.84 10.55
CA THR A 269 -7.92 -6.08 9.85
C THR A 269 -7.74 -4.57 10.03
N VAL A 270 -7.49 -4.09 11.24
CA VAL A 270 -7.18 -2.66 11.47
C VAL A 270 -5.95 -2.24 10.67
N LEU A 271 -4.89 -3.07 10.68
CA LEU A 271 -3.65 -2.76 9.97
C LEU A 271 -3.80 -2.73 8.44
N LEU A 272 -4.67 -3.59 7.89
CA LEU A 272 -5.03 -3.57 6.47
C LEU A 272 -5.72 -2.23 6.13
N ILE A 273 -6.71 -1.82 6.92
CA ILE A 273 -7.41 -0.56 6.70
C ILE A 273 -6.47 0.64 6.88
N LEU A 274 -5.58 0.62 7.87
CA LEU A 274 -4.55 1.65 8.06
C LEU A 274 -3.61 1.79 6.85
N ASN A 275 -3.19 0.68 6.24
CA ASN A 275 -2.37 0.72 5.03
C ASN A 275 -3.13 1.33 3.84
N ILE A 276 -4.43 1.04 3.70
CA ILE A 276 -5.28 1.69 2.70
C ILE A 276 -5.42 3.20 3.00
N CYS A 277 -5.58 3.60 4.26
CA CYS A 277 -5.67 5.01 4.64
C CYS A 277 -4.37 5.76 4.33
N LEU A 278 -3.22 5.19 4.69
CA LEU A 278 -1.90 5.75 4.36
C LEU A 278 -1.67 5.81 2.85
N TRP A 279 -2.09 4.78 2.11
CA TRP A 279 -2.05 4.77 0.65
C TRP A 279 -2.87 5.92 0.06
N ILE A 280 -4.08 6.16 0.57
CA ILE A 280 -4.95 7.28 0.15
C ILE A 280 -4.26 8.62 0.41
N ILE A 281 -3.73 8.83 1.62
CA ILE A 281 -3.02 10.08 1.94
C ILE A 281 -1.82 10.26 1.00
N ASP A 282 -0.94 9.26 0.87
CA ASP A 282 0.25 9.36 0.03
C ASP A 282 -0.10 9.66 -1.44
N THR A 283 -1.17 9.05 -1.95
CA THR A 283 -1.65 9.17 -3.33
C THR A 283 -2.35 10.51 -3.59
N LEU A 284 -3.18 11.00 -2.67
CA LEU A 284 -4.04 12.15 -2.92
C LEU A 284 -3.47 13.46 -2.37
N SER A 285 -2.73 13.41 -1.27
CA SER A 285 -2.42 14.59 -0.45
C SER A 285 -0.92 14.72 -0.08
N GLY A 286 -0.28 13.63 0.33
CA GLY A 286 0.96 13.64 1.13
C GLY A 286 2.29 13.61 0.34
N LYS A 287 2.41 12.83 -0.74
CA LYS A 287 3.68 12.76 -1.49
C LYS A 287 3.70 13.60 -2.77
N ARG A 288 2.54 14.12 -3.16
CA ARG A 288 2.33 14.75 -4.48
C ARG A 288 2.12 16.26 -4.44
N TYR A 289 1.62 16.83 -3.34
CA TYR A 289 1.32 18.25 -3.23
C TYR A 289 2.38 19.03 -2.46
N THR A 290 2.94 18.42 -1.42
CA THR A 290 4.14 18.91 -0.75
C THR A 290 5.36 18.55 -1.59
N VAL A 291 5.48 19.19 -2.75
CA VAL A 291 6.80 19.63 -3.19
C VAL A 291 7.23 20.56 -2.08
N LYS A 292 7.88 20.00 -1.06
CA LYS A 292 8.29 20.83 0.05
C LYS A 292 9.39 21.70 -0.53
N ASP A 293 9.16 23.01 -0.58
CA ASP A 293 10.00 23.94 -1.34
C ASP A 293 11.49 23.73 -1.03
N TYR A 294 11.82 23.37 0.22
CA TYR A 294 13.18 23.02 0.65
C TYR A 294 13.86 21.85 -0.14
N LEU A 295 13.11 20.86 -0.65
CA LEU A 295 13.69 19.75 -1.44
C LEU A 295 14.15 20.25 -2.80
N ILE A 296 13.35 21.14 -3.39
CA ILE A 296 13.71 21.80 -4.65
C ILE A 296 14.86 22.77 -4.38
N ASP A 297 14.83 23.52 -3.29
CA ASP A 297 15.92 24.43 -2.92
C ASP A 297 17.25 23.68 -2.75
N TYR A 298 17.24 22.51 -2.11
CA TYR A 298 18.45 21.73 -1.88
C TYR A 298 18.94 20.95 -3.12
N TYR A 299 18.08 20.17 -3.76
CA TYR A 299 18.48 19.31 -4.88
C TYR A 299 18.47 20.03 -6.23
N GLY A 300 17.71 21.11 -6.36
CA GLY A 300 17.30 21.71 -7.62
C GLY A 300 16.13 20.96 -8.26
N THR A 301 15.32 21.69 -9.02
CA THR A 301 14.07 21.21 -9.64
C THR A 301 14.25 19.90 -10.41
N LEU A 302 15.30 19.79 -11.24
CA LEU A 302 15.52 18.62 -12.08
C LEU A 302 15.85 17.37 -11.25
N LYS A 303 16.81 17.47 -10.31
CA LYS A 303 17.26 16.32 -9.53
C LYS A 303 16.16 15.82 -8.60
N TRP A 304 15.48 16.74 -7.91
CA TRP A 304 14.35 16.37 -7.05
C TRP A 304 13.22 15.74 -7.87
N SER A 305 12.88 16.30 -9.03
CA SER A 305 11.83 15.74 -9.90
C SER A 305 12.13 14.30 -10.30
N ILE A 306 13.40 13.98 -10.63
CA ILE A 306 13.83 12.61 -10.97
C ILE A 306 13.70 11.70 -9.74
N ILE A 307 14.26 12.10 -8.59
CA ILE A 307 14.20 11.31 -7.35
C ILE A 307 12.75 11.02 -6.97
N ASN A 308 11.90 12.05 -6.98
CA ASN A 308 10.49 11.94 -6.63
C ASN A 308 9.73 11.05 -7.61
N ALA A 309 10.00 11.16 -8.92
CA ALA A 309 9.33 10.37 -9.96
C ALA A 309 9.55 8.86 -9.80
N PHE A 310 10.66 8.42 -9.21
CA PHE A 310 10.91 7.00 -8.91
C PHE A 310 10.47 6.63 -7.49
N SER A 311 10.90 7.40 -6.49
CA SER A 311 10.75 7.00 -5.10
C SER A 311 9.31 7.10 -4.60
N ALA A 312 8.55 8.15 -4.96
CA ALA A 312 7.20 8.33 -4.46
C ALA A 312 6.21 7.27 -4.97
N PRO A 313 6.15 6.94 -6.28
CA PRO A 313 5.28 5.85 -6.77
C PRO A 313 5.60 4.50 -6.14
N ILE A 314 6.89 4.18 -5.96
CA ILE A 314 7.30 2.92 -5.33
C ILE A 314 6.92 2.92 -3.83
N ALA A 315 7.06 4.04 -3.14
CA ALA A 315 6.63 4.19 -1.75
C ALA A 315 5.10 4.12 -1.58
N ILE A 316 4.33 4.59 -2.57
CA ILE A 316 2.87 4.44 -2.60
C ILE A 316 2.50 2.98 -2.87
N PHE A 317 3.18 2.34 -3.82
CA PHE A 317 3.02 0.92 -4.11
C PHE A 317 3.30 0.05 -2.88
N TYR A 318 4.27 0.40 -2.03
CA TYR A 318 4.51 -0.27 -0.76
C TYR A 318 3.25 -0.37 0.11
N ARG A 319 2.53 0.74 0.32
CA ARG A 319 1.31 0.75 1.14
C ARG A 319 0.23 -0.16 0.57
N PHE A 320 0.07 -0.13 -0.75
CA PHE A 320 -0.87 -0.99 -1.46
C PHE A 320 -0.48 -2.47 -1.33
N HIS A 321 0.76 -2.82 -1.67
CA HIS A 321 1.25 -4.20 -1.65
C HIS A 321 1.28 -4.79 -0.23
N SER A 322 1.67 -4.01 0.78
CA SER A 322 1.55 -4.41 2.18
C SER A 322 0.11 -4.75 2.56
N SER A 323 -0.90 -4.02 2.06
CA SER A 323 -2.32 -4.35 2.31
C SER A 323 -2.72 -5.69 1.66
N VAL A 324 -2.18 -6.01 0.48
CA VAL A 324 -2.38 -7.30 -0.19
C VAL A 324 -1.74 -8.42 0.62
N CYS A 325 -0.48 -8.27 1.04
CA CYS A 325 0.19 -9.25 1.90
C CYS A 325 -0.54 -9.45 3.22
N LEU A 326 -1.08 -8.39 3.83
CA LEU A 326 -1.88 -8.48 5.06
C LEU A 326 -3.21 -9.21 4.84
N SER A 327 -3.84 -9.08 3.67
CA SER A 327 -5.03 -9.85 3.29
C SER A 327 -4.71 -11.34 3.13
N ASP A 328 -3.57 -11.65 2.52
CA ASP A 328 -3.08 -13.02 2.40
C ASP A 328 -2.75 -13.62 3.77
N ILE A 329 -2.15 -12.84 4.68
CA ILE A 329 -1.93 -13.26 6.06
C ILE A 329 -3.27 -13.45 6.79
N TRP A 330 -4.22 -12.53 6.62
CA TRP A 330 -5.54 -12.56 7.26
C TRP A 330 -6.34 -13.81 6.89
N SER A 331 -6.22 -14.28 5.65
CA SER A 331 -6.83 -15.52 5.19
C SER A 331 -5.95 -16.73 5.55
N GLY A 332 -4.65 -16.66 5.23
CA GLY A 332 -3.60 -17.65 5.38
C GLY A 332 -3.43 -18.25 6.77
N LEU A 333 -3.38 -17.40 7.81
CA LEU A 333 -3.08 -17.82 9.19
C LEU A 333 -4.07 -18.84 9.76
N TYR A 334 -5.28 -18.91 9.22
CA TYR A 334 -6.37 -19.74 9.73
C TYR A 334 -6.68 -20.96 8.86
N TYR A 335 -6.04 -21.13 7.70
CA TYR A 335 -6.37 -22.22 6.75
C TYR A 335 -6.17 -23.64 7.30
N GLY A 336 -5.38 -23.85 8.35
CA GLY A 336 -5.29 -25.15 9.05
C GLY A 336 -6.67 -25.66 9.50
N GLU A 337 -7.60 -24.74 9.79
CA GLU A 337 -9.01 -25.02 10.10
C GLU A 337 -9.71 -25.83 9.00
N LEU A 338 -9.43 -25.61 7.71
CA LEU A 338 -10.10 -26.33 6.64
C LEU A 338 -9.54 -27.74 6.50
N GLU A 339 -8.21 -27.87 6.44
CA GLU A 339 -7.57 -29.16 6.15
C GLU A 339 -7.78 -30.21 7.27
N ASP A 340 -7.73 -29.79 8.53
CA ASP A 340 -7.97 -30.69 9.65
C ASP A 340 -9.46 -31.07 9.79
N ASN A 341 -10.38 -30.13 9.55
CA ASN A 341 -11.82 -30.43 9.50
C ASN A 341 -12.17 -31.37 8.34
N PHE A 342 -11.50 -31.26 7.19
CA PHE A 342 -11.66 -32.22 6.10
C PHE A 342 -11.16 -33.61 6.50
N LYS A 343 -9.96 -33.73 7.08
CA LYS A 343 -9.41 -35.01 7.57
C LYS A 343 -10.27 -35.63 8.68
N GLU A 344 -10.85 -34.82 9.56
CA GLU A 344 -11.72 -35.31 10.63
C GLU A 344 -13.09 -35.76 10.11
N LYS A 345 -13.67 -35.05 9.11
CA LYS A 345 -14.89 -35.49 8.41
C LYS A 345 -14.65 -36.79 7.65
N GLU A 346 -13.52 -36.94 6.98
CA GLU A 346 -13.13 -38.15 6.25
C GLU A 346 -12.96 -39.36 7.20
N LYS A 347 -12.36 -39.15 8.38
CA LYS A 347 -12.30 -40.15 9.46
C LYS A 347 -13.68 -40.52 10.03
N ARG A 348 -14.61 -39.56 10.14
CA ARG A 348 -15.98 -39.82 10.60
C ARG A 348 -16.82 -40.57 9.56
N GLN A 349 -16.65 -40.25 8.27
CA GLN A 349 -17.33 -40.95 7.18
C GLN A 349 -16.82 -42.39 7.06
N SER A 350 -15.51 -42.62 7.09
CA SER A 350 -14.92 -43.97 7.09
C SER A 350 -15.37 -44.80 8.31
N SER A 351 -15.38 -44.24 9.51
CA SER A 351 -15.86 -44.97 10.72
C SER A 351 -17.36 -45.28 10.71
N SER A 352 -18.19 -44.42 10.10
CA SER A 352 -19.63 -44.70 9.92
C SER A 352 -19.91 -45.84 8.94
N GLN A 353 -19.08 -45.98 7.90
CA GLN A 353 -19.20 -47.02 6.88
C GLN A 353 -18.82 -48.41 7.42
N TYR A 354 -17.93 -48.48 8.42
CA TYR A 354 -17.59 -49.72 9.12
C TYR A 354 -18.61 -50.12 10.19
N SER A 355 -19.44 -49.19 10.66
CA SER A 355 -20.44 -49.46 11.70
C SER A 355 -21.79 -49.93 11.16
N SER A 356 -22.02 -49.87 9.85
CA SER A 356 -23.25 -50.34 9.18
C SER A 356 -23.13 -51.73 8.54
N VAL A 357 -22.05 -52.47 8.85
CA VAL A 357 -21.75 -53.80 8.26
C VAL A 357 -21.78 -54.92 9.33
N TYR A 358 -22.35 -54.64 10.51
CA TYR A 358 -22.58 -55.66 11.54
C TYR A 358 -24.06 -55.77 11.90
#